data_AF-A0AAN6DTK4-F1
#
_entry.id   AF-A0AAN6DTK4-F1
#
_cell.length_a   1.000
_cell.length_b   1.000
_cell.length_c   1.000
_cell.angle_alpha   90.00
_cell.angle_beta   90.00
_cell.angle_gamma   90.00
#
_symmetry.space_group_name_H-M   'P 1'
#
loop_
_entity.id
_entity.type
_entity.pdbx_description
1 polymer ?
#
loop_
_entity_poly.entity_id
_entity_poly.type
_entity_poly.pdbx_seq_one_letter_code
_entity_poly.pdbx_strand_id
1 'polypeptide(L)'
;MRQSRTSNRTIALGLLLGVVFIYFIYSISSTSITSSDLRQRLSDAAADNPLSPPTSAFRKQADSLNSHGGVHRPPPVVHYQLNNLTASPNPAAKNEKVLILTPLARFYPEYWANLLALNYPHEHISLGFITPKTKEGNEATTALQEAIKITQSGPEEDRFQSITILRQDIESPLISQEEKERHKMENQRVRRAAMSRARNSLLFTTIGPSTSWVLWLDSDIVETPPTLIQDLASHDKSIIVPNCYQRYLKDDGTPDVRPYDYNSWRDSDTAQQLAAQMGPDDILLEGYAEMPTYRTLMAMLANTGPNGDPRRLMPLDGVGGTALLVKAEVHRDGAMFPAFPFYHLIETEGFAKMARRLGFESWGLPDYLVYHYNE
;
A
#
# COMPACT_ATOMS: atom_id res chain seq x y z
N MET A 1 29.17 -51.45 -44.00
CA MET A 1 28.11 -51.36 -42.96
C MET A 1 28.67 -50.62 -41.76
N ARG A 2 27.90 -49.65 -41.27
CA ARG A 2 28.16 -48.79 -40.11
C ARG A 2 28.25 -49.60 -38.81
N GLN A 3 29.08 -49.15 -37.88
CA GLN A 3 28.63 -48.67 -36.55
C GLN A 3 29.81 -48.00 -35.82
N SER A 4 29.74 -46.69 -35.64
CA SER A 4 30.66 -45.95 -34.78
C SER A 4 30.17 -46.06 -33.32
N ARG A 5 31.12 -46.33 -32.43
CA ARG A 5 30.95 -46.35 -30.97
C ARG A 5 30.38 -45.01 -30.49
N THR A 6 29.09 -45.00 -30.14
CA THR A 6 28.52 -43.93 -29.32
C THR A 6 29.06 -44.07 -27.90
N SER A 7 29.73 -43.01 -27.48
CA SER A 7 30.57 -42.92 -26.29
C SER A 7 29.73 -42.86 -25.01
N ASN A 8 30.20 -43.49 -23.93
CA ASN A 8 29.63 -43.42 -22.58
C ASN A 8 29.29 -41.99 -22.11
N ARG A 9 29.90 -40.97 -22.73
CA ARG A 9 29.60 -39.55 -22.51
C ARG A 9 28.18 -39.15 -22.93
N THR A 10 27.63 -39.72 -23.99
CA THR A 10 26.25 -39.41 -24.45
C THR A 10 25.21 -39.98 -23.48
N ILE A 11 25.49 -41.14 -22.89
CA ILE A 11 24.63 -41.76 -21.87
C ILE A 11 24.67 -40.96 -20.56
N ALA A 12 25.86 -40.52 -20.14
CA ALA A 12 26.02 -39.68 -18.95
C ALA A 12 25.31 -38.32 -19.10
N LEU A 13 25.39 -37.69 -20.28
CA LEU A 13 24.69 -36.43 -20.56
C LEU A 13 23.17 -36.62 -20.58
N GLY A 14 22.68 -37.74 -21.13
CA GLY A 14 21.26 -38.08 -21.12
C GLY A 14 20.70 -38.29 -19.71
N LEU A 15 21.46 -38.95 -18.83
CA LEU A 15 21.08 -39.13 -17.42
C LEU A 15 21.06 -37.79 -16.66
N LEU A 16 22.05 -36.93 -16.88
CA LEU A 16 22.09 -35.60 -16.26
C LEU A 16 20.89 -34.74 -16.69
N LEU A 17 20.57 -34.72 -17.99
CA LEU A 17 19.40 -34.03 -18.52
C LEU A 17 18.09 -34.59 -17.97
N GLY A 18 18.01 -35.92 -17.80
CA GLY A 18 16.86 -36.57 -17.17
C GLY A 18 16.67 -36.14 -15.71
N VAL A 19 17.74 -36.06 -14.92
CA VAL A 19 17.68 -35.58 -13.53
C VAL A 19 17.28 -34.11 -13.45
N VAL A 20 17.85 -33.25 -14.31
CA VAL A 20 17.48 -31.82 -14.37
C VAL A 20 16.02 -31.66 -14.79
N PHE A 21 15.55 -32.46 -15.75
CA PHE A 21 14.16 -32.43 -16.21
C PHE A 21 13.18 -32.92 -15.14
N ILE A 22 13.53 -33.99 -14.40
CA ILE A 22 12.74 -34.48 -13.26
C ILE A 22 12.71 -33.44 -12.14
N TYR A 23 13.85 -32.82 -11.83
CA TYR A 23 13.92 -31.72 -10.86
C TYR A 23 13.07 -30.52 -11.29
N PHE A 24 13.10 -30.16 -12.58
CA PHE A 24 12.29 -29.09 -13.16
C PHE A 24 10.79 -29.40 -13.11
N ILE A 25 10.38 -30.64 -13.41
CA ILE A 25 8.99 -31.08 -13.24
C ILE A 25 8.57 -31.03 -11.77
N TYR A 26 9.45 -31.45 -10.85
CA TYR A 26 9.14 -31.43 -9.42
C TYR A 26 9.06 -29.99 -8.86
N SER A 27 9.90 -29.07 -9.35
CA SER A 27 9.83 -27.65 -8.97
C SER A 27 8.57 -26.97 -9.50
N ILE A 28 8.11 -27.32 -10.71
CA ILE A 28 6.84 -26.82 -11.27
C ILE A 28 5.62 -27.43 -10.56
N SER A 29 5.72 -28.67 -10.07
CA SER A 29 4.61 -29.35 -9.39
C SER A 29 4.38 -28.88 -7.95
N SER A 30 5.32 -28.12 -7.38
CA SER A 30 5.24 -27.62 -6.00
C SER A 30 4.33 -26.40 -5.79
N THR A 31 3.67 -25.92 -6.84
CA THR A 31 2.69 -24.81 -6.79
C THR A 31 1.26 -25.27 -7.07
N SER A 32 0.90 -26.51 -6.72
CA SER A 32 -0.50 -26.95 -6.73
C SER A 32 -1.13 -26.66 -5.37
N ILE A 33 -1.95 -25.62 -5.30
CA ILE A 33 -2.75 -25.30 -4.10
C ILE A 33 -3.63 -26.52 -3.81
N THR A 34 -3.54 -27.06 -2.59
CA THR A 34 -4.32 -28.24 -2.24
C THR A 34 -5.78 -27.86 -2.05
N SER A 35 -6.70 -28.79 -2.31
CA SER A 35 -8.14 -28.57 -2.05
C SER A 35 -8.46 -28.22 -0.59
N SER A 36 -7.59 -28.59 0.36
CA SER A 36 -7.65 -28.17 1.76
C SER A 36 -7.32 -26.69 1.94
N ASP A 37 -6.27 -26.20 1.27
CA ASP A 37 -5.87 -24.79 1.34
C ASP A 37 -6.95 -23.89 0.71
N LEU A 38 -7.58 -24.33 -0.38
CA LEU A 38 -8.73 -23.63 -0.99
C LEU A 38 -9.95 -23.57 -0.06
N ARG A 39 -10.24 -24.65 0.69
CA ARG A 39 -11.33 -24.65 1.68
C ARG A 39 -11.05 -23.73 2.85
N GLN A 40 -9.81 -23.71 3.34
CA GLN A 40 -9.40 -22.82 4.43
C GLN A 40 -9.42 -21.35 3.98
N ARG A 41 -9.02 -21.09 2.74
CA ARG A 41 -9.16 -19.76 2.12
C ARG A 41 -10.63 -19.31 2.03
N LEU A 42 -11.53 -20.19 1.63
CA LEU A 42 -12.97 -19.88 1.58
C LEU A 42 -13.56 -19.60 2.97
N SER A 43 -13.09 -20.26 4.03
CA SER A 43 -13.52 -19.95 5.40
C SER A 43 -12.95 -18.63 5.92
N ASP A 44 -11.69 -18.31 5.58
CA ASP A 44 -11.02 -17.09 6.04
C ASP A 44 -11.44 -15.82 5.27
N ALA A 45 -11.91 -15.99 4.03
CA ALA A 45 -12.37 -14.90 3.18
C ALA A 45 -13.81 -14.47 3.49
N ALA A 46 -14.66 -15.37 4.00
CA ALA A 46 -16.09 -15.12 4.16
C ALA A 46 -16.46 -14.74 5.60
N ALA A 47 -16.99 -13.52 5.78
CA ALA A 47 -17.65 -13.11 7.01
C ALA A 47 -19.03 -13.77 7.12
N ASP A 48 -19.31 -14.41 8.27
CA ASP A 48 -20.60 -15.02 8.59
C ASP A 48 -21.66 -14.00 9.06
N ASN A 49 -21.24 -12.78 9.42
CA ASN A 49 -22.11 -11.70 9.90
C ASN A 49 -21.75 -10.37 9.21
N PRO A 50 -22.71 -9.50 8.86
CA PRO A 50 -22.42 -8.14 8.37
C PRO A 50 -21.59 -7.28 9.33
N LEU A 51 -21.51 -7.64 10.63
CA LEU A 51 -20.65 -6.99 11.63
C LEU A 51 -19.33 -7.74 11.89
N SER A 52 -19.05 -8.84 11.19
CA SER A 52 -17.72 -9.46 11.16
C SER A 52 -16.70 -8.48 10.55
N PRO A 53 -15.38 -8.72 10.67
CA PRO A 53 -14.38 -7.71 10.33
C PRO A 53 -14.64 -7.06 8.98
N PRO A 54 -14.48 -5.73 8.86
CA PRO A 54 -14.73 -5.03 7.60
C PRO A 54 -13.81 -5.51 6.45
N THR A 55 -12.74 -6.24 6.77
CA THR A 55 -11.80 -6.86 5.83
C THR A 55 -12.22 -8.24 5.31
N SER A 56 -13.37 -8.79 5.70
CA SER A 56 -13.83 -10.10 5.24
C SER A 56 -15.08 -9.95 4.36
N ALA A 57 -15.12 -10.65 3.23
CA ALA A 57 -16.25 -10.58 2.31
C ALA A 57 -17.51 -11.19 2.97
N PHE A 58 -18.57 -10.42 3.17
CA PHE A 58 -19.79 -10.95 3.79
C PHE A 58 -20.52 -11.92 2.85
N ARG A 59 -20.75 -13.16 3.31
CA ARG A 59 -21.59 -14.13 2.60
C ARG A 59 -22.94 -14.24 3.30
N LYS A 60 -24.00 -13.81 2.62
CA LYS A 60 -25.38 -14.02 3.08
C LYS A 60 -25.65 -15.54 3.11
N GLN A 61 -25.67 -16.14 4.30
CA GLN A 61 -26.01 -17.56 4.44
C GLN A 61 -27.43 -17.82 3.90
N ALA A 62 -27.57 -18.81 3.02
CA ALA A 62 -28.84 -19.18 2.39
C ALA A 62 -29.90 -19.68 3.40
N ASP A 63 -29.50 -20.01 4.62
CA ASP A 63 -30.36 -20.59 5.66
C ASP A 63 -31.19 -19.58 6.45
N SER A 64 -31.12 -18.27 6.16
CA SER A 64 -32.03 -17.32 6.79
C SER A 64 -33.50 -17.51 6.38
N LEU A 65 -33.76 -18.26 5.29
CA LEU A 65 -35.11 -18.60 4.82
C LEU A 65 -35.56 -20.03 5.22
N ASN A 66 -34.65 -20.89 5.69
CA ASN A 66 -34.94 -22.28 6.07
C ASN A 66 -34.71 -22.57 7.57
N SER A 67 -34.65 -21.54 8.41
CA SER A 67 -34.63 -21.73 9.86
C SER A 67 -35.97 -22.33 10.33
N HIS A 68 -35.97 -23.61 10.71
CA HIS A 68 -37.10 -24.23 11.39
C HIS A 68 -37.44 -23.41 12.64
N GLY A 69 -38.56 -22.68 12.61
CA GLY A 69 -39.09 -21.91 13.74
C GLY A 69 -38.84 -20.41 13.75
N GLY A 70 -38.27 -19.81 12.69
CA GLY A 70 -38.18 -18.34 12.57
C GLY A 70 -37.21 -17.64 13.54
N VAL A 71 -36.35 -18.40 14.22
CA VAL A 71 -35.32 -17.85 15.11
C VAL A 71 -34.07 -17.57 14.30
N HIS A 72 -33.73 -16.28 14.12
CA HIS A 72 -32.45 -15.87 13.56
C HIS A 72 -31.31 -16.48 14.37
N ARG A 73 -30.39 -17.21 13.73
CA ARG A 73 -29.15 -17.65 14.39
C ARG A 73 -28.40 -16.41 14.89
N PRO A 74 -28.02 -16.37 16.18
CA PRO A 74 -27.23 -15.26 16.69
C PRO A 74 -25.89 -15.19 15.94
N PRO A 75 -25.31 -14.00 15.78
CA PRO A 75 -23.98 -13.86 15.23
C PRO A 75 -22.94 -14.74 15.93
N PRO A 76 -21.96 -15.29 15.20
CA PRO A 76 -20.85 -16.00 15.83
C PRO A 76 -20.03 -15.04 16.69
N VAL A 77 -19.59 -15.52 17.86
CA VAL A 77 -18.61 -14.82 18.69
C VAL A 77 -17.22 -15.15 18.16
N VAL A 78 -16.46 -14.13 17.77
CA VAL A 78 -15.08 -14.29 17.27
C VAL A 78 -14.11 -13.65 18.26
N HIS A 79 -13.05 -14.38 18.59
CA HIS A 79 -12.01 -13.92 19.53
C HIS A 79 -10.72 -13.61 18.78
N TYR A 80 -10.17 -12.42 19.02
CA TYR A 80 -8.88 -11.99 18.47
C TYR A 80 -7.93 -11.67 19.61
N GLN A 81 -6.77 -12.33 19.64
CA GLN A 81 -5.69 -12.02 20.58
C GLN A 81 -4.67 -11.13 19.88
N LEU A 82 -4.83 -9.82 20.01
CA LEU A 82 -4.00 -8.85 19.28
C LEU A 82 -2.51 -8.93 19.64
N ASN A 83 -2.16 -9.38 20.85
CA ASN A 83 -0.77 -9.59 21.25
C ASN A 83 -0.06 -10.72 20.46
N ASN A 84 -0.82 -11.60 19.81
CA ASN A 84 -0.27 -12.68 18.97
C ASN A 84 -0.20 -12.28 17.49
N LEU A 85 -0.76 -11.12 17.12
CA LEU A 85 -0.75 -10.63 15.76
C LEU A 85 0.62 -10.01 15.46
N THR A 86 1.45 -10.73 14.70
CA THR A 86 2.79 -10.24 14.36
C THR A 86 2.78 -9.48 13.04
N ALA A 87 3.63 -8.44 12.99
CA ALA A 87 4.08 -7.78 11.78
C ALA A 87 5.60 -7.98 11.70
N SER A 88 6.04 -9.00 10.96
CA SER A 88 7.41 -9.52 10.99
C SER A 88 8.16 -9.26 9.67
N PRO A 89 9.50 -9.40 9.64
CA PRO A 89 10.28 -9.15 8.42
C PRO A 89 10.01 -10.13 7.27
N ASN A 90 9.31 -11.24 7.51
CA ASN A 90 8.98 -12.23 6.49
C ASN A 90 7.47 -12.48 6.45
N PRO A 91 6.66 -11.47 6.07
CA PRO A 91 5.21 -11.51 6.25
C PRO A 91 4.55 -12.64 5.43
N ALA A 92 5.02 -12.88 4.21
CA ALA A 92 4.49 -13.92 3.33
C ALA A 92 4.65 -15.34 3.93
N ALA A 93 5.79 -15.63 4.57
CA ALA A 93 6.04 -16.94 5.19
C ALA A 93 5.17 -17.19 6.44
N LYS A 94 4.60 -16.14 7.01
CA LYS A 94 3.72 -16.20 8.19
C LYS A 94 2.25 -15.93 7.86
N ASN A 95 1.90 -15.86 6.58
CA ASN A 95 0.55 -15.57 6.11
C ASN A 95 -0.03 -14.27 6.70
N GLU A 96 0.82 -13.27 6.95
CA GLU A 96 0.42 -12.00 7.57
C GLU A 96 -0.51 -11.24 6.62
N LYS A 97 -1.59 -10.65 7.15
CA LYS A 97 -2.59 -9.96 6.32
C LYS A 97 -2.17 -8.52 6.06
N VAL A 98 -2.25 -8.11 4.80
CA VAL A 98 -1.90 -6.77 4.32
C VAL A 98 -3.16 -6.06 3.86
N LEU A 99 -3.40 -4.86 4.38
CA LEU A 99 -4.47 -3.97 3.94
C LEU A 99 -3.86 -2.86 3.08
N ILE A 100 -4.14 -2.85 1.79
CA ILE A 100 -3.70 -1.78 0.88
C ILE A 100 -4.80 -0.72 0.82
N LEU A 101 -4.46 0.53 1.16
CA LEU A 101 -5.39 1.65 1.24
C LEU A 101 -5.06 2.74 0.22
N THR A 102 -6.07 3.10 -0.58
CA THR A 102 -5.91 4.03 -1.70
C THR A 102 -7.04 5.05 -1.76
N PRO A 103 -6.75 6.33 -1.42
CA PRO A 103 -7.58 7.45 -1.84
C PRO A 103 -7.56 7.53 -3.37
N LEU A 104 -8.73 7.41 -4.01
CA LEU A 104 -8.87 7.27 -5.45
C LEU A 104 -9.66 8.45 -6.04
N ALA A 105 -8.94 9.48 -6.48
CA ALA A 105 -9.56 10.62 -7.18
C ALA A 105 -9.75 10.34 -8.68
N ARG A 106 -8.79 9.65 -9.30
CA ARG A 106 -8.78 9.23 -10.71
C ARG A 106 -8.33 7.78 -10.79
N PHE A 107 -8.87 7.02 -11.74
CA PHE A 107 -8.48 5.64 -11.96
C PHE A 107 -7.46 5.54 -13.09
N TYR A 108 -6.29 4.98 -12.77
CA TYR A 108 -5.22 4.70 -13.74
C TYR A 108 -5.15 3.19 -13.99
N PRO A 109 -5.35 2.71 -15.23
CA PRO A 109 -5.19 1.30 -15.56
C PRO A 109 -3.80 0.75 -15.18
N GLU A 110 -2.76 1.57 -15.28
CA GLU A 110 -1.39 1.23 -14.94
C GLU A 110 -1.21 1.00 -13.43
N TYR A 111 -1.90 1.77 -12.58
CA TYR A 111 -1.96 1.52 -11.14
C TYR A 111 -2.61 0.16 -10.84
N TRP A 112 -3.73 -0.16 -11.50
CA TRP A 112 -4.39 -1.45 -11.31
C TRP A 112 -3.50 -2.61 -11.79
N ALA A 113 -2.83 -2.46 -12.94
CA ALA A 113 -1.87 -3.44 -13.42
C ALA A 113 -0.68 -3.62 -12.45
N ASN A 114 -0.19 -2.53 -11.87
CA ASN A 114 0.86 -2.56 -10.85
C ASN A 114 0.42 -3.30 -9.58
N LEU A 115 -0.82 -3.09 -9.10
CA LEU A 115 -1.39 -3.85 -7.99
C LEU A 115 -1.45 -5.36 -8.29
N LEU A 116 -1.92 -5.74 -9.49
CA LEU A 116 -2.02 -7.14 -9.90
C LEU A 116 -0.64 -7.80 -10.09
N ALA A 117 0.40 -7.02 -10.33
CA ALA A 117 1.76 -7.50 -10.50
C ALA A 117 2.49 -7.75 -9.18
N LEU A 118 1.93 -7.35 -8.03
CA LEU A 118 2.50 -7.65 -6.71
C LEU A 118 2.56 -9.17 -6.51
N ASN A 119 3.70 -9.69 -6.09
CA ASN A 119 3.87 -11.14 -5.89
C ASN A 119 3.58 -11.60 -4.45
N TYR A 120 3.09 -10.70 -3.61
CA TYR A 120 2.56 -11.08 -2.30
C TYR A 120 1.25 -11.86 -2.51
N PRO A 121 0.99 -12.97 -1.80
CA PRO A 121 -0.21 -13.77 -2.03
C PRO A 121 -1.50 -12.93 -1.93
N HIS A 122 -2.25 -12.80 -3.02
CA HIS A 122 -3.45 -11.93 -3.09
C HIS A 122 -4.53 -12.34 -2.07
N GLU A 123 -4.57 -13.60 -1.68
CA GLU A 123 -5.41 -14.13 -0.60
C GLU A 123 -5.09 -13.62 0.81
N HIS A 124 -4.00 -12.88 0.95
CA HIS A 124 -3.61 -12.18 2.17
C HIS A 124 -3.67 -10.65 2.00
N ILE A 125 -4.17 -10.18 0.86
CA ILE A 125 -4.32 -8.76 0.55
C ILE A 125 -5.79 -8.38 0.55
N SER A 126 -6.15 -7.47 1.45
CA SER A 126 -7.40 -6.73 1.41
C SER A 126 -7.17 -5.37 0.78
N LEU A 127 -8.06 -4.94 -0.12
CA LEU A 127 -8.02 -3.61 -0.73
C LEU A 127 -9.09 -2.70 -0.13
N GLY A 128 -8.72 -1.46 0.19
CA GLY A 128 -9.62 -0.40 0.60
C GLY A 128 -9.47 0.81 -0.31
N PHE A 129 -10.57 1.25 -0.92
CA PHE A 129 -10.62 2.45 -1.75
C PHE A 129 -11.56 3.48 -1.15
N ILE A 130 -11.21 4.77 -1.25
CA ILE A 130 -12.15 5.86 -0.97
C ILE A 130 -12.17 6.85 -2.13
N THR A 131 -13.35 7.12 -2.67
CA THR A 131 -13.54 7.94 -3.87
C THR A 131 -14.37 9.19 -3.57
N PRO A 132 -14.03 10.36 -4.15
CA PRO A 132 -14.75 11.61 -3.90
C PRO A 132 -16.12 11.64 -4.60
N LYS A 133 -17.07 12.40 -4.02
CA LYS A 133 -18.39 12.65 -4.60
C LYS A 133 -18.38 13.74 -5.68
N THR A 134 -17.48 13.62 -6.65
CA THR A 134 -17.42 14.48 -7.83
C THR A 134 -17.74 13.69 -9.10
N LYS A 135 -17.85 14.38 -10.24
CA LYS A 135 -18.03 13.74 -11.54
C LYS A 135 -16.88 12.78 -11.85
N GLU A 136 -15.64 13.26 -11.69
CA GLU A 136 -14.42 12.50 -11.91
C GLU A 136 -14.33 11.32 -10.94
N GLY A 137 -14.72 11.52 -9.68
CA GLY A 137 -14.77 10.44 -8.69
C GLY A 137 -15.82 9.36 -9.00
N ASN A 138 -16.93 9.71 -9.65
CA ASN A 138 -17.92 8.74 -10.13
C ASN A 138 -17.38 7.92 -11.31
N GLU A 139 -16.68 8.58 -12.24
CA GLU A 139 -16.02 7.92 -13.37
C GLU A 139 -14.94 6.95 -12.88
N ALA A 140 -14.09 7.39 -11.94
CA ALA A 140 -13.08 6.55 -11.30
C ALA A 140 -13.69 5.34 -10.57
N THR A 141 -14.83 5.52 -9.90
CA THR A 141 -15.54 4.41 -9.22
C THR A 141 -16.05 3.39 -10.22
N THR A 142 -16.66 3.84 -11.32
CA THR A 142 -17.16 2.96 -12.39
C THR A 142 -16.02 2.14 -12.99
N ALA A 143 -14.89 2.79 -13.33
CA ALA A 143 -13.73 2.12 -13.90
C ALA A 143 -13.11 1.11 -12.93
N LEU A 144 -12.98 1.48 -11.64
CA LEU A 144 -12.51 0.58 -10.59
C LEU A 144 -13.42 -0.65 -10.45
N GLN A 145 -14.74 -0.46 -10.45
CA GLN A 145 -15.69 -1.56 -10.32
C GLN A 145 -15.59 -2.57 -11.48
N GLU A 146 -15.39 -2.09 -12.71
CA GLU A 146 -15.20 -2.97 -13.87
C GLU A 146 -13.88 -3.75 -13.77
N ALA A 147 -12.79 -3.09 -13.36
CA ALA A 147 -11.50 -3.73 -13.13
C ALA A 147 -11.59 -4.81 -12.02
N ILE A 148 -12.25 -4.50 -10.90
CA ILE A 148 -12.51 -5.43 -9.81
C ILE A 148 -13.33 -6.63 -10.29
N LYS A 149 -14.39 -6.39 -11.06
CA LYS A 149 -15.27 -7.45 -11.57
C LYS A 149 -14.47 -8.46 -12.42
N ILE A 150 -13.57 -7.98 -13.27
CA ILE A 150 -12.70 -8.84 -14.07
C ILE A 150 -11.80 -9.69 -13.17
N THR A 151 -11.06 -9.06 -12.25
CA THR A 151 -10.13 -9.77 -11.35
C THR A 151 -10.85 -10.76 -10.43
N GLN A 152 -11.94 -10.35 -9.79
CA GLN A 152 -12.68 -11.16 -8.81
C GLN A 152 -13.53 -12.27 -9.44
N SER A 153 -13.82 -12.20 -10.75
CA SER A 153 -14.45 -13.30 -11.49
C SER A 153 -13.44 -14.25 -12.16
N GLY A 154 -12.15 -13.88 -12.18
CA GLY A 154 -11.04 -14.68 -12.69
C GLY A 154 -10.67 -15.87 -11.82
N PRO A 155 -9.50 -16.51 -12.08
CA PRO A 155 -8.98 -17.63 -11.29
C PRO A 155 -8.88 -17.28 -9.81
N GLU A 156 -9.13 -18.25 -8.91
CA GLU A 156 -9.18 -17.98 -7.46
C GLU A 156 -7.84 -17.50 -6.94
N GLU A 157 -6.74 -18.08 -7.39
CA GLU A 157 -5.35 -17.70 -7.09
C GLU A 157 -5.07 -16.19 -7.28
N ASP A 158 -5.70 -15.55 -8.25
CA ASP A 158 -5.47 -14.15 -8.60
C ASP A 158 -6.36 -13.17 -7.81
N ARG A 159 -7.37 -13.68 -7.08
CA ARG A 159 -8.34 -12.85 -6.35
C ARG A 159 -7.76 -12.29 -5.05
N PHE A 160 -7.96 -11.00 -4.83
CA PHE A 160 -7.75 -10.37 -3.52
C PHE A 160 -8.70 -10.95 -2.46
N GLN A 161 -8.25 -11.01 -1.20
CA GLN A 161 -9.03 -11.52 -0.06
C GLN A 161 -10.38 -10.81 0.09
N SER A 162 -10.38 -9.49 -0.02
CA SER A 162 -11.57 -8.65 0.09
C SER A 162 -11.33 -7.30 -0.55
N ILE A 163 -12.38 -6.64 -1.03
CA ILE A 163 -12.29 -5.28 -1.56
C ILE A 163 -13.43 -4.43 -0.99
N THR A 164 -13.09 -3.30 -0.38
CA THR A 164 -14.05 -2.32 0.14
C THR A 164 -13.91 -1.00 -0.62
N ILE A 165 -15.03 -0.47 -1.10
CA ILE A 165 -15.09 0.84 -1.77
C ILE A 165 -15.97 1.76 -0.95
N LEU A 166 -15.40 2.88 -0.50
CA LEU A 166 -16.09 3.93 0.21
C LEU A 166 -16.31 5.14 -0.70
N ARG A 167 -17.40 5.85 -0.45
CA ARG A 167 -17.67 7.17 -1.03
C ARG A 167 -17.48 8.20 0.06
N GLN A 168 -16.70 9.24 -0.21
CA GLN A 168 -16.48 10.32 0.76
C GLN A 168 -17.82 10.94 1.19
N ASP A 169 -17.97 11.17 2.47
CA ASP A 169 -19.13 11.82 3.09
C ASP A 169 -19.04 13.35 3.07
N ILE A 170 -17.84 13.90 2.91
CA ILE A 170 -17.54 15.33 2.94
C ILE A 170 -17.37 15.88 1.51
N GLU A 171 -17.93 17.07 1.25
CA GLU A 171 -17.73 17.78 -0.02
C GLU A 171 -16.27 18.17 -0.23
N SER A 172 -15.77 18.01 -1.46
CA SER A 172 -14.42 18.45 -1.82
C SER A 172 -14.32 19.97 -1.63
N PRO A 173 -13.42 20.47 -0.79
CA PRO A 173 -13.36 21.90 -0.49
C PRO A 173 -12.75 22.73 -1.63
N LEU A 174 -12.14 22.10 -2.63
CA LEU A 174 -11.57 22.77 -3.79
C LEU A 174 -12.47 22.62 -5.02
N ILE A 175 -12.77 23.76 -5.65
CA ILE A 175 -13.56 23.87 -6.89
C ILE A 175 -12.74 23.37 -8.10
N SER A 176 -11.41 23.47 -8.07
CA SER A 176 -10.50 23.02 -9.13
C SER A 176 -9.52 21.95 -8.63
N GLN A 177 -9.26 20.95 -9.48
CA GLN A 177 -8.26 19.90 -9.27
C GLN A 177 -6.96 20.17 -10.06
N GLU A 178 -6.79 21.33 -10.69
CA GLU A 178 -5.57 21.66 -11.46
C GLU A 178 -4.36 21.84 -10.53
N GLU A 179 -3.20 21.32 -10.94
CA GLU A 179 -1.95 21.35 -10.18
C GLU A 179 -1.61 22.74 -9.64
N LYS A 180 -1.61 23.77 -10.50
CA LYS A 180 -1.29 25.16 -10.12
C LYS A 180 -2.20 25.72 -9.03
N GLU A 181 -3.48 25.36 -9.01
CA GLU A 181 -4.44 25.78 -7.97
C GLU A 181 -4.30 24.95 -6.68
N ARG A 182 -3.93 23.67 -6.79
CA ARG A 182 -3.62 22.77 -5.65
C ARG A 182 -2.37 23.20 -4.88
N HIS A 183 -1.40 23.84 -5.55
CA HIS A 183 -0.14 24.28 -4.94
C HIS A 183 -0.16 25.70 -4.36
N LYS A 184 -1.29 26.43 -4.38
CA LYS A 184 -1.39 27.70 -3.64
C LYS A 184 -1.32 27.44 -2.13
N MET A 185 -0.47 28.18 -1.42
CA MET A 185 -0.25 28.03 0.03
C MET A 185 -1.57 28.06 0.82
N GLU A 186 -2.45 28.99 0.48
CA GLU A 186 -3.77 29.18 1.12
C GLU A 186 -4.68 27.95 0.98
N ASN A 187 -4.55 27.21 -0.12
CA ASN A 187 -5.36 26.04 -0.44
C ASN A 187 -4.78 24.74 0.15
N GLN A 188 -3.47 24.68 0.42
CA GLN A 188 -2.81 23.45 0.88
C GLN A 188 -3.35 22.96 2.22
N ARG A 189 -3.58 23.86 3.17
CA ARG A 189 -4.12 23.46 4.50
C ARG A 189 -5.46 22.75 4.34
N VAL A 190 -6.37 23.37 3.61
CA VAL A 190 -7.74 22.86 3.42
C VAL A 190 -7.72 21.55 2.62
N ARG A 191 -6.88 21.47 1.58
CA ARG A 191 -6.70 20.27 0.76
C ARG A 191 -6.14 19.10 1.57
N ARG A 192 -5.04 19.31 2.29
CA ARG A 192 -4.41 18.28 3.14
C ARG A 192 -5.31 17.85 4.29
N ALA A 193 -6.10 18.77 4.86
CA ALA A 193 -7.12 18.42 5.84
C ALA A 193 -8.21 17.49 5.25
N ALA A 194 -8.69 17.77 4.03
CA ALA A 194 -9.67 16.90 3.36
C ALA A 194 -9.07 15.53 3.02
N MET A 195 -7.82 15.47 2.52
CA MET A 195 -7.11 14.21 2.29
C MET A 195 -6.94 13.43 3.60
N SER A 196 -6.58 14.10 4.69
CA SER A 196 -6.44 13.48 6.02
C SER A 196 -7.74 12.81 6.47
N ARG A 197 -8.88 13.50 6.30
CA ARG A 197 -10.20 12.94 6.62
C ARG A 197 -10.51 11.73 5.75
N ALA A 198 -10.22 11.79 4.45
CA ALA A 198 -10.43 10.66 3.55
C ALA A 198 -9.58 9.44 3.94
N ARG A 199 -8.28 9.64 4.23
CA ARG A 199 -7.40 8.57 4.71
C ARG A 199 -7.92 8.00 6.03
N ASN A 200 -8.29 8.83 6.99
CA ASN A 200 -8.83 8.36 8.28
C ASN A 200 -10.14 7.60 8.11
N SER A 201 -11.12 8.12 7.36
CA SER A 201 -12.39 7.44 7.10
C SER A 201 -12.15 6.08 6.45
N LEU A 202 -11.19 5.99 5.51
CA LEU A 202 -10.82 4.73 4.89
C LEU A 202 -10.18 3.78 5.88
N LEU A 203 -9.17 4.22 6.63
CA LEU A 203 -8.46 3.41 7.62
C LEU A 203 -9.40 2.85 8.68
N PHE A 204 -10.15 3.71 9.36
CA PHE A 204 -10.97 3.31 10.51
C PHE A 204 -12.13 2.40 10.14
N THR A 205 -12.63 2.48 8.91
CA THR A 205 -13.72 1.61 8.45
C THR A 205 -13.23 0.30 7.87
N THR A 206 -11.93 0.17 7.54
CA THR A 206 -11.38 -1.02 6.88
C THR A 206 -10.32 -1.76 7.67
N ILE A 207 -9.67 -1.17 8.67
CA ILE A 207 -8.69 -1.91 9.48
C ILE A 207 -9.38 -3.00 10.32
N GLY A 208 -8.92 -4.24 10.16
CA GLY A 208 -9.46 -5.40 10.85
C GLY A 208 -8.59 -5.83 12.04
N PRO A 209 -9.14 -6.69 12.93
CA PRO A 209 -8.38 -7.27 14.04
C PRO A 209 -7.36 -8.33 13.59
N SER A 210 -7.35 -8.74 12.32
CA SER A 210 -6.38 -9.65 11.72
C SER A 210 -5.34 -8.96 10.82
N THR A 211 -5.48 -7.65 10.58
CA THR A 211 -4.55 -6.88 9.72
C THR A 211 -3.19 -6.75 10.39
N SER A 212 -2.11 -7.30 9.81
CA SER A 212 -0.73 -7.15 10.31
C SER A 212 -0.06 -5.89 9.76
N TRP A 213 -0.32 -5.57 8.49
CA TRP A 213 0.31 -4.46 7.79
C TRP A 213 -0.74 -3.59 7.08
N VAL A 214 -0.49 -2.29 7.04
CA VAL A 214 -1.23 -1.33 6.22
C VAL A 214 -0.25 -0.74 5.22
N LEU A 215 -0.54 -0.89 3.92
CA LEU A 215 0.20 -0.23 2.85
C LEU A 215 -0.67 0.90 2.30
N TRP A 216 -0.29 2.13 2.60
CA TRP A 216 -0.82 3.29 1.88
C TRP A 216 -0.20 3.32 0.50
N LEU A 217 -1.02 3.32 -0.55
CA LEU A 217 -0.56 3.39 -1.93
C LEU A 217 -1.48 4.34 -2.68
N ASP A 218 -0.99 5.50 -3.06
CA ASP A 218 -1.76 6.50 -3.79
C ASP A 218 -2.07 5.98 -5.21
N SER A 219 -3.22 6.40 -5.76
CA SER A 219 -3.78 5.83 -7.01
C SER A 219 -2.97 6.13 -8.27
N ASP A 220 -2.03 7.05 -8.18
CA ASP A 220 -1.14 7.52 -9.22
C ASP A 220 0.25 6.85 -9.14
N ILE A 221 0.47 5.90 -8.22
CA ILE A 221 1.67 5.06 -8.21
C ILE A 221 1.51 3.88 -9.17
N VAL A 222 2.05 4.05 -10.36
CA VAL A 222 1.84 3.17 -11.52
C VAL A 222 2.95 2.15 -11.75
N GLU A 223 4.06 2.25 -11.03
CA GLU A 223 5.16 1.28 -11.13
C GLU A 223 5.86 1.10 -9.79
N THR A 224 5.94 -0.16 -9.34
CA THR A 224 6.67 -0.60 -8.16
C THR A 224 7.34 -1.94 -8.46
N PRO A 225 8.44 -2.31 -7.76
CA PRO A 225 8.92 -3.68 -7.83
C PRO A 225 7.81 -4.66 -7.36
N PRO A 226 7.59 -5.80 -8.03
CA PRO A 226 6.59 -6.81 -7.63
C PRO A 226 6.71 -7.27 -6.18
N THR A 227 7.91 -7.20 -5.61
CA THR A 227 8.26 -7.56 -4.24
C THR A 227 8.06 -6.43 -3.22
N LEU A 228 7.38 -5.32 -3.58
CA LEU A 228 7.24 -4.12 -2.75
C LEU A 228 6.95 -4.41 -1.28
N ILE A 229 5.93 -5.23 -1.00
CA ILE A 229 5.51 -5.53 0.39
C ILE A 229 6.63 -6.27 1.13
N GLN A 230 7.22 -7.28 0.52
CA GLN A 230 8.28 -8.09 1.11
C GLN A 230 9.55 -7.28 1.33
N ASP A 231 9.95 -6.47 0.34
CA ASP A 231 11.15 -5.65 0.41
C ASP A 231 11.02 -4.64 1.55
N LEU A 232 9.91 -3.90 1.63
CA LEU A 232 9.67 -2.94 2.71
C LEU A 232 9.56 -3.62 4.08
N ALA A 233 8.80 -4.71 4.20
CA ALA A 233 8.63 -5.42 5.47
C ALA A 233 9.96 -6.01 5.99
N SER A 234 10.86 -6.43 5.10
CA SER A 234 12.15 -7.04 5.47
C SER A 234 13.06 -6.17 6.35
N HIS A 235 12.81 -4.85 6.37
CA HIS A 235 13.52 -3.90 7.23
C HIS A 235 13.04 -3.87 8.68
N ASP A 236 11.92 -4.53 8.98
CA ASP A 236 11.32 -4.65 10.32
C ASP A 236 11.10 -3.29 11.02
N LYS A 237 10.67 -2.28 10.27
CA LYS A 237 10.37 -0.93 10.78
C LYS A 237 8.88 -0.76 11.00
N SER A 238 8.53 0.02 12.01
CA SER A 238 7.13 0.34 12.32
C SER A 238 6.47 1.14 11.20
N ILE A 239 7.23 2.06 10.60
CA ILE A 239 6.83 2.88 9.46
C ILE A 239 8.02 2.94 8.49
N ILE A 240 7.79 2.59 7.22
CA ILE A 240 8.82 2.66 6.17
C ILE A 240 8.25 3.19 4.85
N VAL A 241 8.97 4.12 4.23
CA VAL A 241 8.58 4.79 2.97
C VAL A 241 9.68 4.62 1.90
N PRO A 242 9.39 4.04 0.72
CA PRO A 242 10.27 4.13 -0.44
C PRO A 242 10.33 5.56 -1.00
N ASN A 243 11.32 5.83 -1.84
CA ASN A 243 11.45 7.12 -2.51
C ASN A 243 10.57 7.20 -3.77
N CYS A 244 9.79 8.26 -3.90
CA CYS A 244 8.86 8.42 -5.02
C CYS A 244 9.44 9.34 -6.10
N TYR A 245 9.60 8.79 -7.29
CA TYR A 245 10.09 9.45 -8.48
C TYR A 245 9.02 9.47 -9.56
N GLN A 246 9.27 10.19 -10.64
CA GLN A 246 8.42 10.21 -11.82
C GLN A 246 9.29 9.99 -13.05
N ARG A 247 8.86 9.08 -13.92
CA ARG A 247 9.49 8.89 -15.24
C ARG A 247 8.99 9.97 -16.20
N TYR A 248 9.86 10.51 -17.04
CA TYR A 248 9.49 11.46 -18.08
C TYR A 248 10.39 11.30 -19.31
N LEU A 249 9.99 11.89 -20.43
CA LEU A 249 10.83 12.00 -21.63
C LEU A 249 11.45 13.40 -21.68
N LYS A 250 12.76 13.48 -21.91
CA LYS A 250 13.43 14.75 -22.23
C LYS A 250 12.98 15.28 -23.59
N ASP A 251 13.34 16.53 -23.88
CA ASP A 251 13.06 17.19 -25.17
C ASP A 251 13.62 16.41 -26.38
N ASP A 252 14.68 15.63 -26.18
CA ASP A 252 15.30 14.76 -27.19
C ASP A 252 14.67 13.35 -27.29
N GLY A 253 13.60 13.09 -26.52
CA GLY A 253 12.90 11.81 -26.46
C GLY A 253 13.58 10.75 -25.58
N THR A 254 14.68 11.07 -24.91
CA THR A 254 15.35 10.11 -24.01
C THR A 254 14.58 9.95 -22.69
N PRO A 255 14.36 8.71 -22.20
CA PRO A 255 13.76 8.49 -20.89
C PRO A 255 14.67 8.99 -19.76
N ASP A 256 14.08 9.65 -18.76
CA ASP A 256 14.74 10.04 -17.52
C ASP A 256 13.78 9.98 -16.33
N VAL A 257 14.30 10.22 -15.13
CA VAL A 257 13.55 10.21 -13.87
C VAL A 257 13.79 11.50 -13.09
N ARG A 258 12.76 11.98 -12.38
CA ARG A 258 12.86 13.15 -11.50
C ARG A 258 12.23 12.86 -10.13
N PRO A 259 12.73 13.48 -9.05
CA PRO A 259 12.09 13.39 -7.74
C PRO A 259 10.65 13.94 -7.81
N TYR A 260 9.73 13.26 -7.12
CA TYR A 260 8.32 13.65 -7.10
C TYR A 260 7.84 14.02 -5.69
N ASP A 261 8.03 13.14 -4.70
CA ASP A 261 7.49 13.35 -3.35
C ASP A 261 8.51 13.97 -2.39
N TYR A 262 8.28 15.24 -2.04
CA TYR A 262 9.11 15.99 -1.09
C TYR A 262 8.63 15.91 0.36
N ASN A 263 7.58 15.14 0.68
CA ASN A 263 7.03 15.04 2.03
C ASN A 263 7.77 14.05 2.95
N SER A 264 8.75 13.34 2.42
CA SER A 264 9.64 12.45 3.18
C SER A 264 10.94 13.17 3.51
N TRP A 265 11.15 13.51 4.79
CA TRP A 265 12.29 14.33 5.20
C TRP A 265 12.75 14.09 6.64
N ARG A 266 14.01 14.48 6.90
CA ARG A 266 14.57 14.64 8.25
C ARG A 266 14.45 16.10 8.68
N ASP A 267 14.03 16.33 9.93
CA ASP A 267 13.80 17.68 10.43
C ASP A 267 15.10 18.49 10.54
N SER A 268 14.98 19.81 10.63
CA SER A 268 16.13 20.72 10.78
C SER A 268 15.94 21.65 11.98
N ASP A 269 17.05 22.15 12.53
CA ASP A 269 17.00 23.16 13.61
C ASP A 269 16.29 24.44 13.14
N THR A 270 16.45 24.81 11.86
CA THR A 270 15.79 25.98 11.26
C THR A 270 14.27 25.81 11.21
N ALA A 271 13.77 24.64 10.80
CA ALA A 271 12.35 24.34 10.78
C ALA A 271 11.74 24.36 12.18
N GLN A 272 12.47 23.85 13.18
CA GLN A 272 12.05 23.88 14.58
C GLN A 272 11.98 25.30 15.14
N GLN A 273 12.97 26.14 14.83
CA GLN A 273 12.97 27.55 15.22
C GLN A 273 11.84 28.34 14.57
N LEU A 274 11.54 28.05 13.30
CA LEU A 274 10.41 28.64 12.60
C LEU A 274 9.09 28.24 13.24
N ALA A 275 8.88 26.93 13.46
CA ALA A 275 7.72 26.40 14.17
C ALA A 275 7.50 27.06 15.54
N ALA A 276 8.57 27.30 16.31
CA ALA A 276 8.47 27.93 17.63
C ALA A 276 7.97 29.39 17.59
N GLN A 277 8.04 30.06 16.44
CA GLN A 277 7.59 31.44 16.25
C GLN A 277 6.18 31.51 15.62
N MET A 278 5.63 30.37 15.22
CA MET A 278 4.35 30.27 14.53
C MET A 278 3.17 30.24 15.51
N GLY A 279 2.02 30.70 15.03
CA GLY A 279 0.76 30.56 15.76
C GLY A 279 0.34 29.10 15.90
N PRO A 280 -0.57 28.80 16.85
CA PRO A 280 -1.00 27.43 17.13
C PRO A 280 -1.69 26.74 15.95
N ASP A 281 -2.25 27.51 15.02
CA ASP A 281 -2.99 27.03 13.85
C ASP A 281 -2.18 27.04 12.54
N ASP A 282 -0.94 27.52 12.59
CA ASP A 282 -0.09 27.63 11.42
C ASP A 282 0.57 26.28 11.11
N ILE A 283 0.81 26.03 9.81
CA ILE A 283 1.42 24.80 9.33
C ILE A 283 2.69 25.08 8.52
N LEU A 284 3.68 24.21 8.68
CA LEU A 284 4.87 24.15 7.84
C LEU A 284 4.56 23.30 6.61
N LEU A 285 5.00 23.77 5.44
CA LEU A 285 4.85 23.05 4.19
C LEU A 285 6.17 23.12 3.41
N GLU A 286 6.58 21.98 2.87
CA GLU A 286 7.75 21.91 2.00
C GLU A 286 7.47 22.48 0.60
N GLY A 287 8.51 23.01 -0.04
CA GLY A 287 8.48 23.48 -1.43
C GLY A 287 8.11 24.95 -1.63
N TYR A 288 7.91 25.72 -0.55
CA TYR A 288 7.61 27.15 -0.63
C TYR A 288 8.85 28.02 -0.40
N ALA A 289 9.18 28.85 -1.38
CA ALA A 289 10.34 29.75 -1.30
C ALA A 289 10.23 30.75 -0.14
N GLU A 290 9.01 31.14 0.25
CA GLU A 290 8.78 32.03 1.39
C GLU A 290 9.00 31.34 2.75
N MET A 291 9.15 30.01 2.77
CA MET A 291 9.29 29.19 3.98
C MET A 291 10.46 28.20 3.84
N PRO A 292 11.72 28.68 3.85
CA PRO A 292 12.87 27.78 3.71
C PRO A 292 13.07 26.97 4.99
N THR A 293 12.53 25.75 5.03
CA THR A 293 12.61 24.84 6.18
C THR A 293 14.00 24.22 6.34
N TYR A 294 14.80 24.15 5.27
CA TYR A 294 16.10 23.44 5.23
C TYR A 294 16.05 21.99 5.72
N ARG A 295 14.87 21.36 5.63
CA ARG A 295 14.74 19.94 5.91
C ARG A 295 15.49 19.11 4.88
N THR A 296 16.07 18.01 5.34
CA THR A 296 16.78 17.11 4.43
C THR A 296 15.75 16.25 3.71
N LEU A 297 15.47 16.57 2.45
CA LEU A 297 14.47 15.89 1.62
C LEU A 297 15.03 14.57 1.10
N MET A 298 14.38 13.45 1.43
CA MET A 298 14.80 12.12 0.98
C MET A 298 14.83 12.01 -0.56
N ALA A 299 13.89 12.68 -1.23
CA ALA A 299 13.82 12.76 -2.68
C ALA A 299 15.10 13.27 -3.35
N MET A 300 15.91 14.08 -2.65
CA MET A 300 17.15 14.63 -3.19
C MET A 300 18.39 13.77 -2.91
N LEU A 301 18.22 12.66 -2.18
CA LEU A 301 19.33 11.82 -1.72
C LEU A 301 19.47 10.51 -2.50
N ALA A 302 18.58 10.22 -3.45
CA ALA A 302 18.64 8.95 -4.18
C ALA A 302 19.92 8.87 -5.01
N ASN A 303 20.62 7.77 -4.87
CA ASN A 303 21.71 7.38 -5.75
C ASN A 303 21.14 6.49 -6.86
N THR A 304 20.75 7.12 -7.96
CA THR A 304 20.19 6.42 -9.14
C THR A 304 21.25 5.78 -10.04
N GLY A 305 22.54 5.92 -9.69
CA GLY A 305 23.66 5.32 -10.39
C GLY A 305 23.91 3.86 -9.99
N PRO A 306 24.96 3.21 -10.55
CA PRO A 306 25.27 1.80 -10.30
C PRO A 306 25.68 1.49 -8.85
N ASN A 307 25.91 2.52 -8.03
CA ASN A 307 26.32 2.40 -6.62
C ASN A 307 25.14 2.62 -5.65
N GLY A 308 23.90 2.71 -6.14
CA GLY A 308 22.71 2.81 -5.29
C GLY A 308 22.50 1.55 -4.47
N ASP A 309 22.10 1.70 -3.20
CA ASP A 309 21.78 0.57 -2.33
C ASP A 309 20.29 0.64 -1.94
N PRO A 310 19.42 -0.17 -2.57
CA PRO A 310 17.98 -0.14 -2.29
C PRO A 310 17.62 -0.53 -0.85
N ARG A 311 18.58 -1.04 -0.05
CA ARG A 311 18.40 -1.33 1.37
C ARG A 311 18.90 -0.22 2.29
N ARG A 312 19.46 0.87 1.75
CA ARG A 312 19.95 2.01 2.53
C ARG A 312 18.81 2.65 3.30
N LEU A 313 18.95 2.68 4.62
CA LEU A 313 17.97 3.27 5.53
C LEU A 313 18.32 4.71 5.89
N MET A 314 17.30 5.54 5.99
CA MET A 314 17.39 6.91 6.51
C MET A 314 16.30 7.12 7.58
N PRO A 315 16.63 7.62 8.79
CA PRO A 315 15.60 8.00 9.75
C PRO A 315 14.85 9.25 9.24
N LEU A 316 13.53 9.27 9.43
CA LEU A 316 12.67 10.36 8.98
C LEU A 316 11.87 10.97 10.13
N ASP A 317 11.52 12.23 9.98
CA ASP A 317 10.65 12.99 10.89
C ASP A 317 9.29 13.31 10.23
N GLY A 318 9.27 13.43 8.90
CA GLY A 318 8.08 13.46 8.06
C GLY A 318 8.11 12.35 7.02
N VAL A 319 6.96 11.80 6.65
CA VAL A 319 6.81 10.79 5.59
C VAL A 319 5.75 11.25 4.60
N GLY A 320 5.92 10.88 3.35
CA GLY A 320 4.90 11.02 2.32
C GLY A 320 3.89 9.87 2.32
N GLY A 321 2.82 10.05 1.55
CA GLY A 321 1.70 9.10 1.43
C GLY A 321 1.67 8.28 0.15
N THR A 322 2.61 8.51 -0.78
CA THR A 322 2.60 7.90 -2.12
C THR A 322 2.66 6.38 -2.07
N ALA A 323 3.63 5.84 -1.34
CA ALA A 323 3.74 4.44 -0.97
C ALA A 323 4.32 4.40 0.44
N LEU A 324 3.61 3.87 1.43
CA LEU A 324 4.01 3.90 2.84
C LEU A 324 3.52 2.63 3.54
N LEU A 325 4.47 1.80 3.98
CA LEU A 325 4.16 0.58 4.73
C LEU A 325 4.21 0.87 6.23
N VAL A 326 3.14 0.50 6.94
CA VAL A 326 2.96 0.74 8.37
C VAL A 326 2.56 -0.57 9.05
N LYS A 327 3.23 -0.92 10.16
CA LYS A 327 2.76 -1.99 11.04
C LYS A 327 1.39 -1.60 11.60
N ALA A 328 0.40 -2.48 11.48
CA ALA A 328 -0.98 -2.12 11.83
C ALA A 328 -1.17 -1.80 13.33
N GLU A 329 -0.25 -2.23 14.20
CA GLU A 329 -0.20 -1.79 15.61
C GLU A 329 -0.06 -0.27 15.76
N VAL A 330 0.68 0.40 14.88
CA VAL A 330 0.89 1.86 14.91
C VAL A 330 -0.44 2.59 14.79
N HIS A 331 -1.29 2.14 13.87
CA HIS A 331 -2.64 2.68 13.70
C HIS A 331 -3.58 2.28 14.85
N ARG A 332 -3.45 1.05 15.38
CA ARG A 332 -4.25 0.59 16.53
C ARG A 332 -3.93 1.31 17.83
N ASP A 333 -2.70 1.77 18.00
CA ASP A 333 -2.27 2.63 19.11
C ASP A 333 -2.72 4.09 18.96
N GLY A 334 -3.35 4.42 17.83
CA GLY A 334 -4.03 5.69 17.61
C GLY A 334 -3.32 6.65 16.65
N ALA A 335 -2.18 6.27 16.05
CA ALA A 335 -1.55 7.08 15.02
C ALA A 335 -2.47 7.18 13.79
N MET A 336 -2.82 8.40 13.41
CA MET A 336 -3.71 8.69 12.28
C MET A 336 -3.23 9.96 11.54
N PHE A 337 -3.92 10.35 10.47
CA PHE A 337 -3.59 11.55 9.70
C PHE A 337 -4.32 12.75 10.30
N PRO A 338 -3.66 13.66 11.05
CA PRO A 338 -4.36 14.79 11.65
C PRO A 338 -4.88 15.73 10.56
N ALA A 339 -6.20 15.96 10.57
CA ALA A 339 -6.87 16.92 9.69
C ALA A 339 -6.82 18.36 10.22
N PHE A 340 -5.96 18.59 11.21
CA PHE A 340 -5.76 19.83 11.93
C PHE A 340 -4.26 20.01 12.19
N PRO A 341 -3.78 21.23 12.47
CA PRO A 341 -2.39 21.48 12.82
C PRO A 341 -1.98 20.65 14.05
N PHE A 342 -0.96 19.82 13.89
CA PHE A 342 -0.39 18.98 14.93
C PHE A 342 1.11 19.18 14.95
N TYR A 343 1.62 19.94 15.93
CA TYR A 343 3.01 20.44 15.94
C TYR A 343 3.39 21.15 14.63
N HIS A 344 2.49 21.99 14.11
CA HIS A 344 2.63 22.70 12.83
C HIS A 344 2.74 21.76 11.60
N LEU A 345 2.37 20.49 11.75
CA LEU A 345 2.28 19.53 10.66
C LEU A 345 0.83 19.11 10.43
N ILE A 346 0.54 18.52 9.29
CA ILE A 346 -0.79 18.03 8.93
C ILE A 346 -0.65 16.75 8.10
N GLU A 347 -1.71 15.96 8.00
CA GLU A 347 -1.77 14.79 7.12
C GLU A 347 -0.63 13.78 7.38
N THR A 348 0.15 13.37 6.37
CA THR A 348 1.17 12.32 6.48
C THR A 348 2.37 12.73 7.33
N GLU A 349 2.78 14.00 7.24
CA GLU A 349 3.83 14.56 8.10
C GLU A 349 3.37 14.63 9.57
N GLY A 350 2.11 15.02 9.79
CA GLY A 350 1.49 14.99 11.12
C GLY A 350 1.34 13.57 11.68
N PHE A 351 1.06 12.58 10.82
CA PHE A 351 1.03 11.16 11.18
C PHE A 351 2.41 10.68 11.66
N ALA A 352 3.50 10.99 10.95
CA ALA A 352 4.85 10.62 11.39
C ALA A 352 5.19 11.21 12.77
N LYS A 353 4.81 12.47 12.99
CA LYS A 353 4.96 13.11 14.31
C LYS A 353 4.14 12.41 15.38
N MET A 354 2.90 12.03 15.08
CA MET A 354 2.00 11.35 16.01
C MET A 354 2.53 9.97 16.40
N ALA A 355 2.96 9.18 15.42
CA ALA A 355 3.60 7.89 15.65
C ALA A 355 4.84 8.02 16.54
N ARG A 356 5.66 9.06 16.33
CA ARG A 356 6.80 9.35 17.21
C ARG A 356 6.38 9.70 18.64
N ARG A 357 5.27 10.40 18.85
CA ARG A 357 4.73 10.66 20.20
C ARG A 357 4.23 9.38 20.88
N LEU A 358 3.86 8.36 20.11
CA LEU A 358 3.48 7.02 20.58
C LEU A 358 4.67 6.06 20.74
N GLY A 359 5.90 6.50 20.41
CA GLY A 359 7.10 5.70 20.58
C GLY A 359 7.56 4.92 19.34
N PHE A 360 6.94 5.15 18.19
CA PHE A 360 7.33 4.54 16.91
C PHE A 360 8.25 5.46 16.10
N GLU A 361 9.16 4.86 15.33
CA GLU A 361 10.08 5.60 14.46
C GLU A 361 9.73 5.42 12.98
N SER A 362 9.88 6.50 12.21
CA SER A 362 9.72 6.50 10.75
C SER A 362 11.07 6.36 10.06
N TRP A 363 11.09 5.55 9.01
CA TRP A 363 12.27 5.26 8.21
C TRP A 363 11.97 5.40 6.72
N GLY A 364 12.99 5.73 5.94
CA GLY A 364 12.91 5.86 4.50
C GLY A 364 13.98 5.03 3.80
N LEU A 365 13.72 4.71 2.53
CA LEU A 365 14.64 4.03 1.62
C LEU A 365 14.98 4.97 0.45
N PRO A 366 16.05 5.78 0.54
CA PRO A 366 16.33 6.81 -0.47
C PRO A 366 16.60 6.25 -1.87
N ASP A 367 17.13 5.03 -1.98
CA ASP A 367 17.52 4.41 -3.25
C ASP A 367 16.52 3.33 -3.73
N TYR A 368 15.47 3.06 -2.95
CA TYR A 368 14.37 2.18 -3.38
C TYR A 368 13.29 3.02 -4.04
N LEU A 369 13.16 2.92 -5.36
CA LEU A 369 12.29 3.81 -6.12
C LEU A 369 10.93 3.18 -6.42
N VAL A 370 9.88 3.99 -6.29
CA VAL A 370 8.54 3.76 -6.87
C VAL A 370 8.23 4.92 -7.80
N TYR A 371 7.36 4.72 -8.79
CA TYR A 371 7.08 5.75 -9.78
C TYR A 371 5.63 6.20 -9.81
N HIS A 372 5.48 7.51 -9.71
CA HIS A 372 4.26 8.25 -9.94
C HIS A 372 3.97 8.39 -11.44
N TYR A 373 2.69 8.43 -11.81
CA TYR A 373 2.20 8.68 -13.16
C TYR A 373 2.74 10.01 -13.71
N ASN A 374 3.12 10.05 -14.97
CA ASN A 374 3.51 11.31 -15.62
C ASN A 374 2.26 12.00 -16.18
N GLU A 375 1.82 13.08 -15.54
CA GLU A 375 0.62 13.84 -15.95
C GLU A 375 0.76 14.49 -17.34
#